data_AF-A0A5Q4G304-F1
#
_entry.id   AF-A0A5Q4G304-F1
#
_cell.length_a   1.000
_cell.length_b   1.000
_cell.length_c   1.000
_cell.angle_alpha   90.00
_cell.angle_beta   90.00
_cell.angle_gamma   90.00
#
_symmetry.space_group_name_H-M   'P 1'
#
loop_
_entity.id
_entity.type
_entity.pdbx_description
1 polymer ?
#
loop_
_entity_poly.entity_id
_entity_poly.type
_entity_poly.pdbx_seq_one_letter_code
_entity_poly.pdbx_strand_id
1 'polypeptide(L)'
;MPKALTVTHRRSFTPRLALLAATLLLAFGAALSQADSSAADVAPTDVDERADTPLEGEALERRLITIDSSGGTQSGNLRFGPIVYEHPERDGIVATVSTLTIRAPRAELRAPDEVLLSQAQGRREADFDGGIVVTRGRLTATGERLAYSEATGLGVLSGSATVVIAPAIEGEDEVVITAEQVVFDVDTDISVSEGSVLLVNGDQTAEAERLLFEEARDLGQLTSEDGRALVTRQGDEGPLTIEADEIRVLTDLKALYAVGDVVVVDGPITSRGDVVFYDDDEEVAEVLGAPALAVDESAGVRLETDRIRQDVRFRFVEAIDATVPTTYSADQFALTGE
;
A
#
# COMPACT_ATOMS: atom_id res chain seq x y z
N MET A 1 10.00 -59.02 -17.17
CA MET A 1 9.22 -57.76 -17.07
C MET A 1 9.31 -57.27 -15.63
N PRO A 2 10.12 -56.25 -15.31
CA PRO A 2 10.19 -55.69 -13.97
C PRO A 2 9.18 -54.53 -13.80
N LYS A 3 8.47 -54.51 -12.66
CA LYS A 3 7.61 -53.40 -12.23
C LYS A 3 8.48 -52.26 -11.69
N ALA A 4 8.31 -51.07 -12.24
CA ALA A 4 8.90 -49.84 -11.71
C ALA A 4 8.14 -49.39 -10.45
N LEU A 5 8.88 -49.13 -9.37
CA LEU A 5 8.41 -48.43 -8.18
C LEU A 5 8.63 -46.93 -8.41
N THR A 6 7.54 -46.18 -8.51
CA THR A 6 7.57 -44.72 -8.52
C THR A 6 7.55 -44.23 -7.07
N VAL A 7 8.65 -43.63 -6.61
CA VAL A 7 8.74 -42.95 -5.31
C VAL A 7 8.25 -41.52 -5.50
N THR A 8 7.09 -41.20 -4.94
CA THR A 8 6.57 -39.83 -4.88
C THR A 8 7.12 -39.17 -3.61
N HIS A 9 8.04 -38.20 -3.78
CA HIS A 9 8.46 -37.35 -2.67
C HIS A 9 7.30 -36.42 -2.28
N ARG A 10 6.62 -36.71 -1.16
CA ARG A 10 5.85 -35.72 -0.41
C ARG A 10 6.84 -34.72 0.19
N ARG A 11 6.84 -33.48 -0.29
CA ARG A 11 7.41 -32.35 0.45
C ARG A 11 6.43 -32.03 1.58
N SER A 12 6.88 -32.23 2.81
CA SER A 12 6.22 -31.78 4.02
C SER A 12 6.26 -30.25 4.07
N PHE A 13 5.10 -29.60 3.92
CA PHE A 13 4.89 -28.23 4.36
C PHE A 13 4.71 -28.27 5.88
N THR A 14 5.57 -27.60 6.62
CA THR A 14 5.38 -27.29 8.03
C THR A 14 4.96 -25.83 8.11
N PRO A 15 3.75 -25.48 8.61
CA PRO A 15 3.47 -24.11 8.99
C PRO A 15 4.30 -23.83 10.25
N ARG A 16 5.20 -22.86 10.18
CA ARG A 16 5.82 -22.30 11.37
C ARG A 16 4.92 -21.17 11.83
N LEU A 17 4.21 -21.41 12.94
CA LEU A 17 3.74 -20.36 13.82
C LEU A 17 4.89 -19.38 14.09
N ALA A 18 4.75 -18.14 13.65
CA ALA A 18 5.51 -17.01 14.17
C ALA A 18 4.65 -16.31 15.22
N LEU A 19 4.75 -16.80 16.45
CA LEU A 19 4.36 -16.09 17.66
C LEU A 19 5.49 -15.10 17.98
N LEU A 20 5.24 -13.78 17.97
CA LEU A 20 6.03 -12.87 18.81
C LEU A 20 5.35 -11.54 19.07
N ALA A 21 5.11 -11.33 20.37
CA ALA A 21 4.72 -10.10 21.00
C ALA A 21 5.81 -9.03 20.91
N ALA A 22 5.42 -7.79 20.61
CA ALA A 22 6.25 -6.62 20.85
C ALA A 22 5.77 -5.89 22.12
N THR A 23 6.47 -6.16 23.21
CA THR A 23 6.42 -5.35 24.43
C THR A 23 7.37 -4.17 24.22
N LEU A 24 6.87 -2.94 24.17
CA LEU A 24 7.73 -1.76 24.31
C LEU A 24 7.43 -1.05 25.64
N LEU A 25 8.23 -1.38 26.64
CA LEU A 25 8.43 -0.56 27.82
C LEU A 25 9.18 0.73 27.41
N LEU A 26 8.57 1.89 27.61
CA LEU A 26 9.32 3.14 27.80
C LEU A 26 9.03 3.68 29.19
N ALA A 27 10.05 3.53 30.03
CA ALA A 27 10.16 4.17 31.32
C ALA A 27 10.48 5.65 31.15
N PHE A 28 9.64 6.52 31.70
CA PHE A 28 10.08 7.83 32.19
C PHE A 28 9.57 8.00 33.63
N GLY A 29 10.51 7.94 34.56
CA GLY A 29 10.31 8.48 35.90
C GLY A 29 10.83 9.91 35.95
N ALA A 30 10.03 10.83 36.49
CA ALA A 30 10.42 11.61 37.66
C ALA A 30 9.33 12.60 38.09
N ALA A 31 9.08 12.58 39.40
CA ALA A 31 8.82 13.71 40.29
C ALA A 31 7.44 14.41 40.29
N LEU A 32 6.74 14.16 41.40
CA LEU A 32 5.74 15.01 42.06
C LEU A 32 6.17 16.49 42.17
N SER A 33 5.22 17.39 41.93
CA SER A 33 5.13 18.66 42.66
C SER A 33 3.69 19.17 42.65
N GLN A 34 3.24 19.57 43.84
CA GLN A 34 1.91 20.03 44.19
C GLN A 34 1.52 21.36 43.54
N ALA A 35 0.20 21.56 43.49
CA ALA A 35 -0.50 22.78 43.21
C ALA A 35 -0.05 23.96 44.09
N ASP A 36 0.06 25.15 43.48
CA ASP A 36 -0.53 26.34 44.07
C ASP A 36 -0.96 27.33 42.98
N SER A 37 -2.09 27.96 43.29
CA SER A 37 -2.82 28.96 42.53
C SER A 37 -2.08 30.30 42.41
N SER A 38 -2.12 30.94 41.24
CA SER A 38 -2.39 32.38 41.15
C SER A 38 -2.68 32.80 39.71
N ALA A 39 -3.74 33.59 39.57
CA ALA A 39 -4.18 34.23 38.35
C ALA A 39 -3.26 35.41 37.98
N ALA A 40 -2.85 35.50 36.72
CA ALA A 40 -2.43 36.74 36.08
C ALA A 40 -2.56 36.64 34.55
N ASP A 41 -3.65 37.21 34.06
CA ASP A 41 -3.80 38.01 32.83
C ASP A 41 -2.55 38.14 31.94
N VAL A 42 -2.53 37.42 30.80
CA VAL A 42 -1.70 37.73 29.62
C VAL A 42 -2.48 37.42 28.34
N ALA A 43 -2.49 38.41 27.45
CA ALA A 43 -3.14 38.51 26.14
C ALA A 43 -2.90 37.30 25.19
N PRO A 44 -3.77 37.10 24.18
CA PRO A 44 -3.69 35.95 23.29
C PRO A 44 -2.47 36.08 22.37
N THR A 45 -1.55 35.13 22.48
CA THR A 45 -0.52 34.90 21.47
C THR A 45 -1.19 34.15 20.33
N ASP A 46 -1.24 34.79 19.16
CA ASP A 46 -1.59 34.15 17.89
C ASP A 46 -0.74 32.89 17.73
N VAL A 47 -1.37 31.72 17.87
CA VAL A 47 -0.77 30.45 17.51
C VAL A 47 -0.95 30.34 16.00
N ASP A 48 0.15 30.60 15.31
CA ASP A 48 0.37 30.43 13.87
C ASP A 48 0.11 28.96 13.51
N GLU A 49 -1.15 28.64 13.25
CA GLU A 49 -1.62 27.38 12.67
C GLU A 49 -1.22 27.36 11.19
N ARG A 50 0.09 27.24 10.93
CA ARG A 50 0.58 26.97 9.58
C ARG A 50 0.27 25.52 9.26
N ALA A 51 -0.79 25.34 8.49
CA ALA A 51 -0.92 24.20 7.60
C ALA A 51 0.43 23.95 6.92
N ASP A 52 0.92 22.72 7.04
CA ASP A 52 2.19 22.20 6.55
C ASP A 52 2.14 22.08 5.01
N THR A 53 1.90 23.20 4.32
CA THR A 53 1.99 23.28 2.87
C THR A 53 3.46 23.48 2.54
N PRO A 54 4.12 22.55 1.82
CA PRO A 54 5.49 22.75 1.39
C PRO A 54 5.59 24.11 0.70
N LEU A 55 6.57 24.93 1.11
CA LEU A 55 6.85 26.17 0.39
C LEU A 55 7.10 25.78 -1.08
N GLU A 56 6.53 26.53 -2.04
CA GLU A 56 6.61 26.17 -3.48
C GLU A 56 8.03 25.82 -3.95
N GLY A 57 9.06 26.38 -3.32
CA GLY A 57 10.46 26.04 -3.55
C GLY A 57 10.87 24.62 -3.11
N GLU A 58 10.41 24.12 -1.96
CA GLU A 58 10.72 22.77 -1.48
C GLU A 58 10.04 21.70 -2.32
N ALA A 59 8.78 21.94 -2.73
CA ALA A 59 8.08 21.05 -3.66
C ALA A 59 8.80 20.98 -5.02
N LEU A 60 9.24 22.13 -5.56
CA LEU A 60 10.01 22.15 -6.80
C LEU A 60 11.32 21.36 -6.68
N GLU A 61 12.05 21.49 -5.57
CA GLU A 61 13.30 20.75 -5.34
C GLU A 61 13.09 19.23 -5.29
N ARG A 62 12.02 18.75 -4.65
CA ARG A 62 11.66 17.32 -4.62
C ARG A 62 11.42 16.76 -6.02
N ARG A 63 10.85 17.56 -6.92
CA ARG A 63 10.50 17.15 -8.29
C ARG A 63 11.66 17.19 -9.27
N LEU A 64 12.82 17.76 -8.92
CA LEU A 64 13.91 17.89 -9.88
C LEU A 64 14.54 16.55 -10.21
N ILE A 65 14.59 16.22 -11.50
CA ILE A 65 15.30 15.03 -11.98
C ILE A 65 16.79 15.31 -12.24
N THR A 66 17.62 14.39 -11.76
CA THR A 66 19.04 14.30 -12.11
C THR A 66 19.29 12.98 -12.82
N ILE A 67 20.07 12.97 -13.90
CA ILE A 67 20.41 11.76 -14.67
C ILE A 67 21.92 11.60 -14.70
N ASP A 68 22.42 10.48 -14.18
CA ASP A 68 23.77 10.00 -14.35
C ASP A 68 23.81 8.91 -15.44
N SER A 69 24.70 9.09 -16.41
CA SER A 69 24.92 8.15 -17.51
C SER A 69 26.41 7.83 -17.67
N SER A 70 27.16 7.86 -16.56
CA SER A 70 28.59 7.57 -16.54
C SER A 70 28.88 6.20 -17.14
N GLY A 71 29.72 6.15 -18.18
CA GLY A 71 29.99 4.91 -18.94
C GLY A 71 29.11 4.71 -20.18
N GLY A 72 28.09 5.56 -20.37
CA GLY A 72 27.22 5.59 -21.54
C GLY A 72 27.56 6.68 -22.55
N THR A 73 26.63 6.92 -23.48
CA THR A 73 26.69 7.96 -24.50
C THR A 73 25.56 8.97 -24.33
N GLN A 74 25.85 10.24 -24.63
CA GLN A 74 24.87 11.31 -24.67
C GLN A 74 24.80 11.88 -26.10
N SER A 75 23.59 12.09 -26.60
CA SER A 75 23.34 12.63 -27.93
C SER A 75 22.12 13.55 -27.93
N GLY A 76 21.77 14.11 -29.10
CA GLY A 76 20.65 15.05 -29.25
C GLY A 76 21.03 16.52 -29.06
N ASN A 77 20.06 17.35 -28.68
CA ASN A 77 20.25 18.79 -28.51
C ASN A 77 20.48 19.11 -27.03
N LEU A 78 21.74 19.22 -26.63
CA LEU A 78 22.13 19.46 -25.23
C LEU A 78 21.66 20.80 -24.65
N ARG A 79 21.16 21.72 -25.49
CA ARG A 79 20.74 23.06 -25.07
C ARG A 79 19.23 23.19 -24.88
N PHE A 80 18.45 22.61 -25.80
CA PHE A 80 16.99 22.73 -25.82
C PHE A 80 16.26 21.38 -25.64
N GLY A 81 16.99 20.26 -25.66
CA GLY A 81 16.41 18.94 -25.65
C GLY A 81 15.88 18.50 -27.03
N PRO A 82 15.56 17.21 -27.19
CA PRO A 82 15.84 16.15 -26.22
C PRO A 82 17.35 15.87 -26.05
N ILE A 83 17.77 15.61 -24.81
CA ILE A 83 19.03 14.90 -24.55
C ILE A 83 18.70 13.42 -24.47
N VAL A 84 19.39 12.63 -25.27
CA VAL A 84 19.25 11.17 -25.28
C VAL A 84 20.45 10.57 -24.58
N TYR A 85 20.19 9.77 -23.55
CA TYR A 85 21.15 9.01 -22.77
C TYR A 85 21.00 7.54 -23.13
N GLU A 86 22.11 6.86 -23.41
CA GLU A 86 22.14 5.43 -23.71
C GLU A 86 23.30 4.77 -22.98
N HIS A 87 23.09 3.57 -22.44
CA HIS A 87 24.11 2.82 -21.72
C HIS A 87 24.17 1.36 -22.19
N PRO A 88 25.37 0.76 -22.33
CA PRO A 88 25.51 -0.64 -22.76
C PRO A 88 25.01 -1.65 -21.72
N GLU A 89 25.10 -1.31 -20.43
CA GLU A 89 24.52 -2.11 -19.35
C GLU A 89 23.04 -1.75 -19.12
N ARG A 90 22.23 -2.77 -18.80
CA ARG A 90 20.77 -2.66 -18.64
C ARG A 90 20.35 -1.61 -17.61
N ASP A 91 21.10 -1.47 -16.52
CA ASP A 91 20.72 -0.61 -15.38
C ASP A 91 21.71 0.57 -15.20
N GLY A 92 22.44 0.92 -16.26
CA GLY A 92 23.56 1.84 -16.18
C GLY A 92 23.22 3.32 -16.32
N ILE A 93 22.01 3.67 -16.77
CA ILE A 93 21.48 5.02 -16.53
C ILE A 93 20.83 5.02 -15.17
N VAL A 94 21.21 5.99 -14.33
CA VAL A 94 20.65 6.16 -12.99
C VAL A 94 20.08 7.57 -12.91
N ALA A 95 18.77 7.68 -12.76
CA ALA A 95 18.11 8.94 -12.47
C ALA A 95 17.63 8.98 -11.02
N THR A 96 17.65 10.18 -10.43
CA THR A 96 17.19 10.43 -9.07
C THR A 96 16.18 11.57 -9.06
N VAL A 97 15.05 11.34 -8.37
CA VAL A 97 13.99 12.32 -8.13
C VAL A 97 13.55 12.15 -6.68
N SER A 98 13.74 13.16 -5.82
CA SER A 98 13.50 13.02 -4.37
C SER A 98 14.20 11.74 -3.83
N THR A 99 13.43 10.80 -3.31
CA THR A 99 13.87 9.50 -2.78
C THR A 99 13.81 8.37 -3.80
N LEU A 100 13.25 8.60 -5.00
CA LEU A 100 13.20 7.62 -6.08
C LEU A 100 14.53 7.53 -6.79
N THR A 101 14.97 6.30 -7.00
CA THR A 101 16.04 5.96 -7.96
C THR A 101 15.44 5.18 -9.11
N ILE A 102 15.66 5.65 -10.33
CA ILE A 102 15.19 5.05 -11.58
C ILE A 102 16.40 4.52 -12.34
N ARG A 103 16.36 3.26 -12.77
CA ARG A 103 17.42 2.61 -13.54
C ARG A 103 16.88 2.12 -14.87
N ALA A 104 17.63 2.38 -15.93
CA ALA A 104 17.25 2.02 -17.30
C ALA A 104 18.49 1.90 -18.21
N PRO A 105 18.36 1.28 -19.39
CA PRO A 105 19.41 1.31 -20.41
C PRO A 105 19.35 2.58 -21.26
N ARG A 106 18.18 3.24 -21.34
CA ARG A 106 17.94 4.42 -22.16
C ARG A 106 17.03 5.42 -21.45
N ALA A 107 17.37 6.70 -21.58
CA ALA A 107 16.56 7.80 -21.08
C ALA A 107 16.58 8.98 -22.07
N GLU A 108 15.51 9.76 -22.09
CA GLU A 108 15.37 10.98 -22.88
C GLU A 108 14.87 12.10 -21.99
N LEU A 109 15.58 13.24 -21.97
CA LEU A 109 15.20 14.41 -21.17
C LEU A 109 14.83 15.58 -22.10
N ARG A 110 13.62 16.10 -21.94
CA ARG A 110 13.04 17.17 -22.76
C ARG A 110 12.71 18.39 -21.91
N ALA A 111 12.89 19.57 -22.51
CA ALA A 111 12.33 20.81 -22.01
C ALA A 111 11.05 21.14 -22.79
N PRO A 112 10.17 22.00 -22.25
CA PRO A 112 9.10 22.59 -23.04
C PRO A 112 9.65 23.31 -24.28
N ASP A 113 8.85 23.35 -25.34
CA ASP A 113 9.25 23.91 -26.63
C ASP A 113 9.90 25.30 -26.50
N GLU A 114 11.03 25.46 -27.19
CA GLU A 114 11.81 26.71 -27.24
C GLU A 114 12.40 27.19 -25.90
N VAL A 115 12.35 26.38 -24.84
CA VAL A 115 12.96 26.68 -23.54
C VAL A 115 14.33 26.00 -23.41
N LEU A 116 15.31 26.72 -22.84
CA LEU A 116 16.60 26.13 -22.50
C LEU A 116 16.41 25.08 -21.40
N LEU A 117 17.06 23.91 -21.50
CA LEU A 117 17.00 22.87 -20.47
C LEU A 117 17.40 23.39 -19.07
N SER A 118 18.36 24.32 -19.00
CA SER A 118 18.77 24.97 -17.75
C SER A 118 17.72 25.90 -17.15
N GLN A 119 16.76 26.39 -17.94
CA GLN A 119 15.65 27.26 -17.52
C GLN A 119 14.32 26.50 -17.40
N ALA A 120 14.32 25.22 -17.78
CA ALA A 120 13.15 24.36 -17.77
C ALA A 120 13.00 23.56 -16.46
N GLN A 121 13.93 23.68 -15.51
CA GLN A 121 13.81 23.02 -14.20
C GLN A 121 12.43 23.26 -13.56
N GLY A 122 11.82 22.19 -13.05
CA GLY A 122 10.44 22.18 -12.56
C GLY A 122 9.39 21.98 -13.66
N ARG A 123 9.81 21.84 -14.92
CA ARG A 123 8.94 21.65 -16.09
C ARG A 123 9.52 20.70 -17.14
N ARG A 124 10.61 19.98 -16.81
CA ARG A 124 11.20 18.99 -17.71
C ARG A 124 10.38 17.72 -17.69
N GLU A 125 10.47 16.99 -18.79
CA GLU A 125 9.90 15.65 -18.93
C GLU A 125 11.04 14.66 -19.19
N ALA A 126 10.96 13.49 -18.58
CA ALA A 126 11.92 12.42 -18.77
C ALA A 126 11.21 11.11 -19.13
N ASP A 127 11.61 10.52 -20.25
CA ASP A 127 11.14 9.21 -20.70
C ASP A 127 12.26 8.18 -20.53
N PHE A 128 11.92 7.01 -19.99
CA PHE A 128 12.83 5.88 -19.83
C PHE A 128 12.26 4.67 -20.55
N ASP A 129 13.12 3.90 -21.22
CA ASP A 129 12.72 2.69 -21.94
C ASP A 129 13.76 1.56 -21.85
N GLY A 130 13.35 0.34 -22.20
CA GLY A 130 14.23 -0.83 -22.29
C GLY A 130 14.28 -1.70 -21.02
N GLY A 131 13.27 -1.59 -20.17
CA GLY A 131 13.18 -2.30 -18.90
C GLY A 131 13.67 -1.42 -17.75
N ILE A 132 12.72 -0.99 -16.94
CA ILE A 132 12.91 0.00 -15.88
C ILE A 132 12.92 -0.70 -14.54
N VAL A 133 13.78 -0.23 -13.64
CA VAL A 133 13.74 -0.56 -12.22
C VAL A 133 13.64 0.74 -11.43
N VAL A 134 12.62 0.86 -10.60
CA VAL A 134 12.40 2.00 -9.69
C VAL A 134 12.56 1.50 -8.27
N THR A 135 13.29 2.22 -7.43
CA THR A 135 13.44 1.88 -6.00
C THR A 135 13.20 3.09 -5.12
N ARG A 136 12.44 2.89 -4.03
CA ARG A 136 12.19 3.86 -2.95
C ARG A 136 12.05 3.11 -1.63
N GLY A 137 12.96 3.32 -0.68
CA GLY A 137 12.91 2.62 0.61
C GLY A 137 12.90 1.09 0.45
N ARG A 138 11.83 0.44 0.91
CA ARG A 138 11.59 -1.02 0.79
C ARG A 138 10.94 -1.43 -0.54
N LEU A 139 10.44 -0.46 -1.31
CA LEU A 139 9.74 -0.68 -2.57
C LEU A 139 10.74 -0.80 -3.73
N THR A 140 10.56 -1.83 -4.54
CA THR A 140 11.19 -2.00 -5.85
C THR A 140 10.11 -2.27 -6.89
N ALA A 141 10.00 -1.44 -7.92
CA ALA A 141 9.08 -1.63 -9.03
C ALA A 141 9.81 -1.86 -10.34
N THR A 142 9.23 -2.66 -11.22
CA THR A 142 9.77 -2.98 -12.54
C THR A 142 8.69 -2.84 -13.61
N GLY A 143 9.07 -2.42 -14.80
CA GLY A 143 8.16 -2.24 -15.94
C GLY A 143 8.92 -2.00 -17.25
N GLU A 144 8.23 -1.73 -18.35
CA GLU A 144 8.85 -1.57 -19.67
C GLU A 144 9.30 -0.13 -19.95
N ARG A 145 8.48 0.85 -19.54
CA ARG A 145 8.71 2.29 -19.75
C ARG A 145 8.31 3.09 -18.53
N LEU A 146 8.98 4.22 -18.31
CA LEU A 146 8.60 5.19 -17.29
C LEU A 146 8.60 6.60 -17.89
N ALA A 147 7.50 7.33 -17.72
CA ALA A 147 7.40 8.74 -18.08
C ALA A 147 7.32 9.59 -16.80
N TYR A 148 8.20 10.56 -16.64
CA TYR A 148 8.27 11.43 -15.47
C TYR A 148 8.11 12.91 -15.84
N SER A 149 7.33 13.64 -15.04
CA SER A 149 7.09 15.08 -15.22
C SER A 149 7.47 15.86 -13.97
N GLU A 150 8.42 16.79 -14.11
CA GLU A 150 8.77 17.72 -13.02
C GLU A 150 7.64 18.70 -12.70
N ALA A 151 6.73 18.95 -13.64
CA ALA A 151 5.64 19.90 -13.44
C ALA A 151 4.60 19.34 -12.47
N THR A 152 4.36 18.02 -12.50
CA THR A 152 3.35 17.35 -11.68
C THR A 152 3.96 16.54 -10.54
N GLY A 153 5.25 16.21 -10.58
CA GLY A 153 5.87 15.29 -9.61
C GLY A 153 5.47 13.83 -9.81
N LEU A 154 4.88 13.49 -10.97
CA LEU A 154 4.36 12.15 -11.24
C LEU A 154 5.28 11.37 -12.16
N GLY A 155 5.56 10.11 -11.79
CA GLY A 155 6.22 9.11 -12.62
C GLY A 155 5.27 7.96 -12.95
N VAL A 156 4.99 7.72 -14.23
CA VAL A 156 4.10 6.65 -14.69
C VAL A 156 4.93 5.50 -15.25
N LEU A 157 5.00 4.40 -14.51
CA LEU A 157 5.62 3.13 -14.92
C LEU A 157 4.57 2.26 -15.61
N SER A 158 4.83 1.85 -16.84
CA SER A 158 3.88 1.12 -17.68
C SER A 158 4.49 -0.11 -18.34
N GLY A 159 3.62 -0.99 -18.84
CA GLY A 159 3.99 -2.22 -19.54
C GLY A 159 4.16 -3.39 -18.56
N SER A 160 3.05 -3.80 -17.93
CA SER A 160 3.01 -4.87 -16.92
C SER A 160 3.94 -4.59 -15.74
N ALA A 161 3.52 -3.66 -14.89
CA ALA A 161 4.28 -3.28 -13.73
C ALA A 161 4.22 -4.35 -12.63
N THR A 162 5.38 -4.66 -12.04
CA THR A 162 5.48 -5.46 -10.82
C THR A 162 6.16 -4.64 -9.75
N VAL A 163 5.51 -4.49 -8.60
CA VAL A 163 6.04 -3.87 -7.39
C VAL A 163 6.31 -4.96 -6.36
N VAL A 164 7.45 -4.89 -5.72
CA VAL A 164 7.85 -5.75 -4.60
C VAL A 164 8.18 -4.84 -3.42
N ILE A 165 7.54 -5.08 -2.29
CA ILE A 165 7.80 -4.37 -1.03
C ILE A 165 8.43 -5.36 -0.07
N ALA A 166 9.69 -5.11 0.29
CA ALA A 166 10.39 -5.92 1.27
C ALA A 166 9.73 -5.79 2.66
N PRO A 167 9.68 -6.88 3.45
CA PRO A 167 9.15 -6.82 4.81
C PRO A 167 10.01 -5.91 5.70
N ALA A 168 9.40 -5.36 6.75
CA ALA A 168 10.12 -4.53 7.72
C ALA A 168 10.99 -5.41 8.63
N ILE A 169 10.58 -6.65 8.85
CA ILE A 169 11.22 -7.62 9.71
C ILE A 169 11.76 -8.78 8.87
N GLU A 170 13.00 -9.18 9.16
CA GLU A 170 13.62 -10.33 8.48
C GLU A 170 12.84 -11.62 8.76
N GLY A 171 12.47 -12.33 7.69
CA GLY A 171 11.77 -13.62 7.77
C GLY A 171 10.26 -13.56 7.56
N GLU A 172 9.68 -12.36 7.40
CA GLU A 172 8.31 -12.18 6.93
C GLU A 172 8.24 -12.27 5.40
N ASP A 173 7.02 -12.44 4.88
CA ASP A 173 6.76 -12.52 3.44
C ASP A 173 6.80 -11.13 2.80
N GLU A 174 7.37 -11.04 1.61
CA GLU A 174 7.30 -9.84 0.78
C GLU A 174 5.89 -9.62 0.24
N VAL A 175 5.55 -8.36 -0.04
CA VAL A 175 4.31 -8.01 -0.75
C VAL A 175 4.66 -7.85 -2.22
N VAL A 176 3.98 -8.61 -3.09
CA VAL A 176 4.13 -8.53 -4.55
C VAL A 176 2.83 -8.00 -5.14
N ILE A 177 2.91 -6.92 -5.90
CA ILE A 177 1.78 -6.29 -6.57
C ILE A 177 2.04 -6.33 -8.08
N THR A 178 1.07 -6.82 -8.85
CA THR A 178 1.08 -6.75 -10.32
C THR A 178 -0.07 -5.91 -10.81
N ALA A 179 0.20 -5.05 -11.80
CA ALA A 179 -0.79 -4.16 -12.41
C ALA A 179 -0.36 -3.81 -13.85
N GLU A 180 -1.26 -3.21 -14.63
CA GLU A 180 -0.91 -2.71 -15.97
C GLU A 180 0.05 -1.51 -15.89
N GLN A 181 -0.17 -0.64 -14.91
CA GLN A 181 0.66 0.54 -14.64
C GLN A 181 0.77 0.86 -13.14
N VAL A 182 1.80 1.61 -12.78
CA VAL A 182 1.99 2.20 -11.45
C VAL A 182 2.37 3.66 -11.60
N VAL A 183 1.64 4.54 -10.92
CA VAL A 183 1.93 5.97 -10.80
C VAL A 183 2.61 6.22 -9.47
N PHE A 184 3.77 6.88 -9.49
CA PHE A 184 4.49 7.33 -8.32
C PHE A 184 4.31 8.84 -8.17
N ASP A 185 3.86 9.27 -7.01
CA ASP A 185 3.83 10.68 -6.62
C ASP A 185 5.00 10.96 -5.66
N VAL A 186 5.88 11.88 -6.05
CA VAL A 186 7.05 12.26 -5.25
C VAL A 186 6.76 13.36 -4.24
N ASP A 187 5.61 14.02 -4.36
CA ASP A 187 5.19 15.06 -3.42
C ASP A 187 4.54 14.43 -2.20
N THR A 188 3.68 13.43 -2.41
CA THR A 188 2.90 12.78 -1.36
C THR A 188 3.49 11.46 -0.87
N ASP A 189 4.52 10.94 -1.56
CA ASP A 189 5.07 9.61 -1.33
C ASP A 189 4.02 8.47 -1.42
N ILE A 190 2.97 8.72 -2.23
CA ILE A 190 1.93 7.75 -2.58
C ILE A 190 2.30 7.03 -3.88
N SER A 191 1.90 5.77 -3.99
CA SER A 191 1.88 5.07 -5.27
C SER A 191 0.47 4.56 -5.58
N VAL A 192 0.11 4.55 -6.87
CA VAL A 192 -1.20 4.08 -7.35
C VAL A 192 -0.96 3.03 -8.42
N SER A 193 -1.39 1.81 -8.17
CA SER A 193 -1.35 0.70 -9.13
C SER A 193 -2.72 0.55 -9.78
N GLU A 194 -2.76 0.40 -11.10
CA GLU A 194 -4.01 0.40 -11.88
C GLU A 194 -4.00 -0.65 -12.99
N GLY A 195 -5.18 -1.17 -13.31
CA GLY A 195 -5.40 -2.16 -14.36
C GLY A 195 -5.17 -3.58 -13.87
N SER A 196 -6.25 -4.20 -13.39
CA SER A 196 -6.27 -5.58 -12.85
C SER A 196 -5.20 -5.81 -11.79
N VAL A 197 -5.29 -5.07 -10.68
CA VAL A 197 -4.36 -5.19 -9.57
C VAL A 197 -4.53 -6.54 -8.89
N LEU A 198 -3.42 -7.25 -8.76
CA LEU A 198 -3.28 -8.44 -7.92
C LEU A 198 -2.15 -8.20 -6.92
N LEU A 199 -2.48 -8.23 -5.64
CA LEU A 199 -1.53 -8.20 -4.53
C LEU A 199 -1.42 -9.61 -3.95
N VAL A 200 -0.20 -10.04 -3.62
CA VAL A 200 0.10 -11.31 -2.98
C VAL A 200 1.05 -11.06 -1.80
N ASN A 201 0.70 -11.58 -0.63
CA ASN A 201 1.56 -11.59 0.54
C ASN A 201 1.37 -12.91 1.29
N GLY A 202 2.37 -13.79 1.22
CA GLY A 202 2.29 -15.12 1.85
C GLY A 202 1.10 -15.94 1.34
N ASP A 203 0.16 -16.23 2.23
CA ASP A 203 -1.10 -16.95 1.96
C ASP A 203 -2.29 -16.03 1.64
N GLN A 204 -2.07 -14.72 1.61
CA GLN A 204 -3.07 -13.70 1.32
C GLN A 204 -2.94 -13.19 -0.12
N THR A 205 -4.08 -12.96 -0.75
CA THR A 205 -4.20 -12.31 -2.04
C THR A 205 -5.25 -11.21 -1.98
N ALA A 206 -5.04 -10.12 -2.70
CA ALA A 206 -6.06 -9.10 -2.91
C ALA A 206 -6.20 -8.77 -4.40
N GLU A 207 -7.44 -8.62 -4.86
CA GLU A 207 -7.80 -8.31 -6.24
C GLU A 207 -8.63 -7.04 -6.27
N ALA A 208 -8.28 -6.11 -7.15
CA ALA A 208 -8.97 -4.84 -7.34
C ALA A 208 -8.64 -4.24 -8.71
N GLU A 209 -9.34 -3.19 -9.13
CA GLU A 209 -8.94 -2.43 -10.33
C GLU A 209 -7.86 -1.39 -10.02
N ARG A 210 -7.87 -0.88 -8.79
CA ARG A 210 -6.96 0.17 -8.31
C ARG A 210 -6.51 -0.08 -6.88
N LEU A 211 -5.22 0.09 -6.64
CA LEU A 211 -4.60 0.10 -5.31
C LEU A 211 -3.86 1.41 -5.12
N LEU A 212 -4.31 2.22 -4.16
CA LEU A 212 -3.54 3.34 -3.63
C LEU A 212 -2.74 2.86 -2.42
N PHE A 213 -1.44 3.14 -2.37
CA PHE A 213 -0.57 2.75 -1.26
C PHE A 213 0.16 3.96 -0.68
N GLU A 214 -0.12 4.27 0.60
CA GLU A 214 0.59 5.29 1.38
C GLU A 214 1.78 4.65 2.10
N GLU A 215 2.98 4.83 1.54
CA GLU A 215 4.19 4.15 2.03
C GLU A 215 4.58 4.54 3.46
N ALA A 216 4.28 5.77 3.87
CA ALA A 216 4.64 6.25 5.21
C ALA A 216 3.82 5.60 6.33
N ARG A 217 2.65 5.06 6.00
CA ARG A 217 1.70 4.46 6.95
C ARG A 217 1.47 2.97 6.73
N ASP A 218 2.11 2.42 5.70
CA ASP A 218 1.84 1.09 5.17
C ASP A 218 0.32 0.81 5.04
N LEU A 219 -0.39 1.79 4.47
CA LEU A 219 -1.83 1.78 4.25
C LEU A 219 -2.14 1.55 2.77
N GLY A 220 -2.80 0.44 2.45
CA GLY A 220 -3.32 0.16 1.12
C GLY A 220 -4.83 0.39 1.04
N GLN A 221 -5.32 1.07 0.01
CA GLN A 221 -6.74 1.20 -0.33
C GLN A 221 -7.00 0.52 -1.68
N LEU A 222 -7.82 -0.52 -1.67
CA LEU A 222 -8.28 -1.29 -2.81
C LEU A 222 -9.68 -0.83 -3.20
N THR A 223 -9.86 -0.52 -4.48
CA THR A 223 -11.13 -0.07 -5.05
C THR A 223 -11.34 -0.68 -6.45
N SER A 224 -12.60 -0.91 -6.81
CA SER A 224 -12.99 -1.35 -8.16
C SER A 224 -14.22 -0.55 -8.61
N GLU A 225 -14.20 0.02 -9.82
CA GLU A 225 -15.30 0.81 -10.38
C GLU A 225 -16.46 -0.08 -10.85
N ASP A 226 -16.15 -1.21 -11.49
CA ASP A 226 -17.14 -2.13 -12.10
C ASP A 226 -17.36 -3.41 -11.27
N GLY A 227 -16.68 -3.53 -10.13
CA GLY A 227 -16.66 -4.74 -9.31
C GLY A 227 -16.42 -4.43 -7.83
N ARG A 228 -16.02 -5.45 -7.09
CA ARG A 228 -15.78 -5.37 -5.65
C ARG A 228 -14.34 -5.73 -5.39
N ALA A 229 -13.67 -4.98 -4.52
CA ALA A 229 -12.36 -5.38 -4.02
C ALA A 229 -12.53 -6.69 -3.24
N LEU A 230 -11.61 -7.64 -3.49
CA LEU A 230 -11.64 -8.96 -2.90
C LEU A 230 -10.32 -9.22 -2.19
N VAL A 231 -10.37 -9.53 -0.90
CA VAL A 231 -9.25 -10.08 -0.15
C VAL A 231 -9.53 -11.55 0.15
N THR A 232 -8.57 -12.41 -0.12
CA THR A 232 -8.63 -13.84 0.16
C THR A 232 -7.44 -14.25 1.01
N ARG A 233 -7.67 -15.01 2.07
CA ARG A 233 -6.63 -15.70 2.84
C ARG A 233 -6.81 -17.19 2.70
N GLN A 234 -5.76 -17.89 2.30
CA GLN A 234 -5.79 -19.35 2.27
C GLN A 234 -5.66 -19.90 3.69
N GLY A 235 -6.52 -20.84 4.05
CA GLY A 235 -6.47 -21.56 5.33
C GLY A 235 -6.54 -23.07 5.12
N ASP A 236 -6.12 -23.83 6.13
CA ASP A 236 -6.14 -25.31 6.11
C ASP A 236 -7.56 -25.86 5.90
N GLU A 237 -8.57 -25.12 6.39
CA GLU A 237 -9.96 -25.54 6.37
C GLU A 237 -10.81 -24.83 5.30
N GLY A 238 -10.15 -24.19 4.32
CA GLY A 238 -10.76 -23.40 3.26
C GLY A 238 -10.31 -21.94 3.28
N PRO A 239 -10.57 -21.17 2.22
CA PRO A 239 -10.24 -19.76 2.19
C PRO A 239 -11.22 -18.93 3.03
N LEU A 240 -10.70 -17.91 3.68
CA LEU A 240 -11.46 -16.75 4.14
C LEU A 240 -11.50 -15.73 3.00
N THR A 241 -12.68 -15.23 2.64
CA THR A 241 -12.80 -14.14 1.65
C THR A 241 -13.57 -12.96 2.24
N ILE A 242 -13.06 -11.75 2.00
CA ILE A 242 -13.72 -10.49 2.34
C ILE A 242 -13.89 -9.70 1.04
N GLU A 243 -15.12 -9.37 0.70
CA GLU A 243 -15.49 -8.63 -0.52
C GLU A 243 -16.23 -7.36 -0.12
N ALA A 244 -15.83 -6.22 -0.69
CA ALA A 244 -16.44 -4.92 -0.42
C ALA A 244 -16.21 -3.94 -1.58
N ASP A 245 -16.91 -2.81 -1.56
CA ASP A 245 -16.71 -1.77 -2.58
C ASP A 245 -15.33 -1.11 -2.41
N GLU A 246 -14.92 -0.96 -1.16
CA GLU A 246 -13.61 -0.48 -0.77
C GLU A 246 -13.04 -1.30 0.38
N ILE A 247 -11.77 -1.67 0.27
CA ILE A 247 -11.02 -2.36 1.32
C ILE A 247 -9.75 -1.58 1.62
N ARG A 248 -9.56 -1.24 2.88
CA ARG A 248 -8.34 -0.62 3.42
C ARG A 248 -7.59 -1.60 4.30
N VAL A 249 -6.28 -1.70 4.11
CA VAL A 249 -5.42 -2.62 4.85
C VAL A 249 -4.29 -1.81 5.50
N LEU A 250 -4.16 -1.94 6.81
CA LEU A 250 -3.03 -1.42 7.58
C LEU A 250 -2.14 -2.59 7.98
N THR A 251 -1.01 -2.74 7.31
CA THR A 251 -0.15 -3.91 7.58
C THR A 251 0.50 -3.84 8.96
N ASP A 252 0.82 -2.63 9.44
CA ASP A 252 1.42 -2.43 10.77
C ASP A 252 0.47 -2.79 11.92
N LEU A 253 -0.82 -2.53 11.75
CA LEU A 253 -1.85 -2.94 12.72
C LEU A 253 -2.35 -4.35 12.48
N LYS A 254 -1.92 -4.98 11.37
CA LYS A 254 -2.47 -6.22 10.84
C LYS A 254 -4.00 -6.24 10.88
N ALA A 255 -4.58 -5.14 10.38
CA ALA A 255 -6.00 -4.92 10.44
C ALA A 255 -6.51 -4.53 9.06
N LEU A 256 -7.76 -4.90 8.79
CA LEU A 256 -8.45 -4.57 7.56
C LEU A 256 -9.78 -3.90 7.90
N TYR A 257 -10.10 -2.87 7.14
CA TYR A 257 -11.37 -2.16 7.17
C TYR A 257 -12.01 -2.25 5.80
N ALA A 258 -13.24 -2.73 5.72
CA ALA A 258 -13.99 -2.85 4.48
C ALA A 258 -15.32 -2.12 4.59
N VAL A 259 -15.73 -1.44 3.52
CA VAL A 259 -16.95 -0.62 3.50
C VAL A 259 -17.67 -0.76 2.16
N GLY A 260 -19.01 -0.72 2.24
CA GLY A 260 -19.91 -0.87 1.10
C GLY A 260 -20.23 -2.34 0.87
N ASP A 261 -21.51 -2.71 1.05
CA ASP A 261 -22.12 -4.02 0.78
C ASP A 261 -21.30 -5.26 1.24
N VAL A 262 -20.55 -5.17 2.34
CA VAL A 262 -19.50 -6.13 2.70
C VAL A 262 -20.01 -7.57 2.82
N VAL A 263 -19.22 -8.52 2.31
CA VAL A 263 -19.44 -9.96 2.44
C VAL A 263 -18.19 -10.62 3.01
N VAL A 264 -18.35 -11.38 4.09
CA VAL A 264 -17.29 -12.21 4.70
C VAL A 264 -17.70 -13.67 4.59
N VAL A 265 -16.85 -14.51 4.01
CA VAL A 265 -17.09 -15.96 3.88
C VAL A 265 -15.94 -16.74 4.50
N ASP A 266 -16.24 -17.61 5.45
CA ASP A 266 -15.32 -18.60 6.01
C ASP A 266 -16.02 -19.96 6.03
N GLY A 267 -15.65 -20.83 5.08
CA GLY A 267 -16.25 -22.14 4.92
C GLY A 267 -17.78 -22.06 4.80
N PRO A 268 -18.57 -22.68 5.71
CA PRO A 268 -20.03 -22.66 5.66
C PRO A 268 -20.66 -21.37 6.23
N ILE A 269 -19.85 -20.46 6.80
CA ILE A 269 -20.32 -19.24 7.44
C ILE A 269 -20.19 -18.07 6.47
N THR A 270 -21.29 -17.37 6.24
CA THR A 270 -21.32 -16.13 5.46
C THR A 270 -21.95 -15.01 6.28
N SER A 271 -21.22 -13.91 6.48
CA SER A 271 -21.72 -12.68 7.08
C SER A 271 -21.81 -11.56 6.04
N ARG A 272 -22.82 -10.70 6.16
CA ARG A 272 -23.06 -9.53 5.33
C ARG A 272 -23.37 -8.31 6.17
N GLY A 273 -22.92 -7.14 5.75
CA GLY A 273 -23.15 -5.87 6.42
C GLY A 273 -22.75 -4.68 5.56
N ASP A 274 -22.72 -3.50 6.17
CA ASP A 274 -22.29 -2.25 5.54
C ASP A 274 -20.78 -2.00 5.73
N VAL A 275 -20.23 -2.49 6.85
CA VAL A 275 -18.84 -2.29 7.28
C VAL A 275 -18.29 -3.56 7.92
N VAL A 276 -17.01 -3.83 7.71
CA VAL A 276 -16.26 -4.85 8.47
C VAL A 276 -14.95 -4.28 8.99
N PHE A 277 -14.64 -4.61 10.24
CA PHE A 277 -13.28 -4.58 10.75
C PHE A 277 -12.77 -6.02 10.91
N TYR A 278 -11.58 -6.31 10.43
CA TYR A 278 -10.96 -7.61 10.57
C TYR A 278 -9.61 -7.49 11.27
N ASP A 279 -9.45 -8.24 12.36
CA ASP A 279 -8.21 -8.38 13.12
C ASP A 279 -7.49 -9.66 12.68
N ASP A 280 -6.28 -9.52 12.13
CA ASP A 280 -5.47 -10.65 11.68
C ASP A 280 -4.92 -11.50 12.83
N ASP A 281 -4.49 -10.87 13.93
CA ASP A 281 -3.88 -11.57 15.06
C ASP A 281 -4.95 -12.35 15.85
N GLU A 282 -6.15 -11.78 16.01
CA GLU A 282 -7.28 -12.43 16.67
C GLU A 282 -8.07 -13.36 15.73
N GLU A 283 -7.94 -13.20 14.41
CA GLU A 283 -8.73 -13.88 13.37
C GLU A 283 -10.24 -13.65 13.54
N VAL A 284 -10.63 -12.41 13.78
CA VAL A 284 -12.02 -12.01 14.06
C VAL A 284 -12.48 -10.95 13.06
N ALA A 285 -13.61 -11.23 12.41
CA ALA A 285 -14.35 -10.25 11.61
C ALA A 285 -15.50 -9.67 12.44
N GLU A 286 -15.51 -8.36 12.62
CA GLU A 286 -16.59 -7.61 13.20
C GLU A 286 -17.42 -6.94 12.09
N VAL A 287 -18.63 -7.43 11.87
CA VAL A 287 -19.52 -7.03 10.78
C VAL A 287 -20.63 -6.15 11.33
N LEU A 288 -20.73 -4.93 10.82
CA LEU A 288 -21.77 -3.96 11.20
C LEU A 288 -22.74 -3.75 10.06
N GLY A 289 -24.01 -3.52 10.37
CA GLY A 289 -25.01 -3.16 9.37
C GLY A 289 -26.37 -2.83 9.98
N ALA A 290 -27.32 -2.40 9.17
CA ALA A 290 -28.69 -2.08 9.62
C ALA A 290 -29.78 -2.81 8.80
N PRO A 291 -29.93 -4.16 8.93
CA PRO A 291 -29.19 -5.06 9.82
C PRO A 291 -28.00 -5.75 9.14
N ALA A 292 -27.03 -6.21 9.94
CA ALA A 292 -26.08 -7.24 9.52
C ALA A 292 -26.74 -8.64 9.57
N LEU A 293 -26.25 -9.54 8.72
CA LEU A 293 -26.78 -10.88 8.56
C LEU A 293 -25.66 -11.91 8.52
N ALA A 294 -25.72 -12.93 9.39
CA ALA A 294 -24.88 -14.11 9.30
C ALA A 294 -25.71 -15.38 9.08
N VAL A 295 -25.17 -16.29 8.27
CA VAL A 295 -25.73 -17.61 7.98
C VAL A 295 -24.62 -18.65 8.13
N ASP A 296 -24.84 -19.65 8.99
CA ASP A 296 -24.03 -20.86 9.05
C ASP A 296 -24.87 -22.01 8.50
N GLU A 297 -24.54 -22.43 7.27
CA GLU A 297 -25.29 -23.48 6.58
C GLU A 297 -25.11 -24.85 7.24
N SER A 298 -23.97 -25.09 7.89
CA SER A 298 -23.63 -26.37 8.50
C SER A 298 -24.41 -26.61 9.79
N ALA A 299 -24.60 -25.55 10.59
CA ALA A 299 -25.37 -25.57 11.82
C ALA A 299 -26.87 -25.26 11.61
N GLY A 300 -27.24 -24.76 10.42
CA GLY A 300 -28.60 -24.28 10.13
C GLY A 300 -28.96 -23.02 10.93
N VAL A 301 -27.96 -22.19 11.25
CA VAL A 301 -28.11 -20.98 12.05
C VAL A 301 -28.24 -19.77 11.13
N ARG A 302 -29.17 -18.88 11.47
CA ARG A 302 -29.31 -17.55 10.86
C ARG A 302 -29.38 -16.51 11.98
N LEU A 303 -28.53 -15.50 11.91
CA LEU A 303 -28.45 -14.41 12.86
C LEU A 303 -28.64 -13.08 12.14
N GLU A 304 -29.54 -12.24 12.64
CA GLU A 304 -29.84 -10.92 12.09
C GLU A 304 -29.84 -9.91 13.24
N THR A 305 -28.90 -8.96 13.19
CA THR A 305 -28.63 -7.98 14.26
C THR A 305 -27.80 -6.85 13.68
N ASP A 306 -27.66 -5.73 14.38
CA ASP A 306 -26.90 -4.59 13.86
C ASP A 306 -25.37 -4.81 13.89
N ARG A 307 -24.91 -5.79 14.68
CA ARG A 307 -23.49 -6.06 14.89
C ARG A 307 -23.22 -7.54 15.16
N ILE A 308 -22.35 -8.14 14.36
CA ILE A 308 -22.00 -9.56 14.38
C ILE A 308 -20.49 -9.69 14.59
N ARG A 309 -20.10 -10.60 15.48
CA ARG A 309 -18.73 -11.12 15.52
C ARG A 309 -18.71 -12.46 14.80
N GLN A 310 -17.85 -12.60 13.81
CA GLN A 310 -17.49 -13.86 13.18
C GLN A 310 -16.05 -14.21 13.58
N ASP A 311 -15.92 -15.27 14.35
CA ASP A 311 -14.62 -15.79 14.78
C ASP A 311 -14.17 -16.86 13.79
N VAL A 312 -13.13 -16.57 13.01
CA VAL A 312 -12.63 -17.45 11.94
C VAL A 312 -11.87 -18.63 12.52
N ARG A 313 -11.18 -18.43 13.66
CA ARG A 313 -10.41 -19.47 14.34
C ARG A 313 -11.30 -20.59 14.89
N PHE A 314 -12.40 -20.21 15.53
CA PHE A 314 -13.31 -21.14 16.20
C PHE A 314 -14.59 -21.41 15.40
N ARG A 315 -14.77 -20.74 14.27
CA ARG A 315 -15.85 -20.95 13.30
C ARG A 315 -17.23 -20.85 13.92
N PHE A 316 -17.50 -19.70 14.50
CA PHE A 316 -18.83 -19.39 14.98
C PHE A 316 -19.16 -17.92 14.75
N VAL A 317 -20.46 -17.62 14.83
CA VAL A 317 -20.99 -16.26 14.78
C VAL A 317 -21.78 -15.97 16.04
N GLU A 318 -21.67 -14.75 16.54
CA GLU A 318 -22.46 -14.27 17.67
C GLU A 318 -22.91 -12.83 17.47
N ALA A 319 -24.05 -12.50 18.07
CA ALA A 319 -24.49 -11.12 18.18
C ALA A 319 -23.72 -10.45 19.31
N ILE A 320 -23.18 -9.29 19.03
CA ILE A 320 -22.49 -8.47 20.03
C ILE A 320 -23.22 -7.15 20.23
N ASP A 321 -23.06 -6.57 21.41
CA ASP A 321 -23.76 -5.35 21.81
C ASP A 321 -23.32 -4.17 20.93
N ALA A 322 -24.25 -3.61 20.16
CA ALA A 322 -24.00 -2.48 19.28
C ALA A 322 -23.65 -1.18 20.03
N THR A 323 -23.85 -1.12 21.35
CA THR A 323 -23.48 0.03 22.18
C THR A 323 -22.01 0.02 22.62
N VAL A 324 -21.33 -1.12 22.49
CA VAL A 324 -19.90 -1.24 22.79
C VAL A 324 -19.11 -0.76 21.57
N PRO A 325 -18.04 0.04 21.74
CA PRO A 325 -17.20 0.42 20.61
C PRO A 325 -16.58 -0.79 19.89
N THR A 326 -16.29 -0.62 18.61
CA THR A 326 -15.43 -1.49 17.82
C THR A 326 -14.00 -1.45 18.36
N THR A 327 -13.22 -2.52 18.14
CA THR A 327 -11.78 -2.53 18.49
C THR A 327 -11.01 -1.44 17.73
N TYR A 328 -11.38 -1.25 16.46
CA TYR A 328 -10.78 -0.27 15.57
C TYR A 328 -11.77 0.84 15.21
N SER A 329 -11.28 2.04 14.94
CA SER A 329 -12.08 3.12 14.34
C SER A 329 -11.75 3.28 12.86
N ALA A 330 -12.73 3.73 12.07
CA ALA A 330 -12.54 4.02 10.65
C ALA A 330 -11.42 5.06 10.42
N ASP A 331 -11.28 6.04 11.32
CA ASP A 331 -10.26 7.09 11.26
C ASP A 331 -8.81 6.53 11.24
N GLN A 332 -8.57 5.35 11.83
CA GLN A 332 -7.25 4.73 11.77
C GLN A 332 -6.85 4.37 10.33
N PHE A 333 -7.86 4.07 9.51
CA PHE A 333 -7.73 3.71 8.09
C PHE A 333 -7.99 4.91 7.16
N ALA A 334 -8.25 6.11 7.69
CA ALA A 334 -8.42 7.32 6.87
C ALA A 334 -7.15 7.56 6.03
N LEU A 335 -7.30 7.91 4.76
CA LEU A 335 -6.17 8.35 3.95
C LEU A 335 -5.66 9.71 4.46
N THR A 336 -4.41 10.03 4.15
CA THR A 336 -3.84 11.32 4.49
C THR A 336 -4.58 12.42 3.72
N GLY A 337 -5.30 13.27 4.46
CA GLY A 337 -6.07 14.39 3.90
C GLY A 337 -7.59 14.18 3.82
N GLU A 338 -8.10 13.02 4.25
CA GLU A 338 -9.51 12.81 4.59
C GLU A 338 -9.83 13.37 5.98
#